data_AF-A0AAF0TLB3-F1
#
_entry.id   AF-A0AAF0TLB3-F1
#
_cell.length_a   1.000
_cell.length_b   1.000
_cell.length_c   1.000
_cell.angle_alpha   90.00
_cell.angle_beta   90.00
_cell.angle_gamma   90.00
#
_symmetry.space_group_name_H-M   'P 1'
#
loop_
_entity.id
_entity.type
_entity.pdbx_description
1 polymer ?
#
loop_
_entity_poly.entity_id
_entity_poly.type
_entity_poly.pdbx_seq_one_letter_code
_entity_poly.pdbx_strand_id
1 'polypeptide(L)'
;MEEAHSSRYSIHPGSTKMYRDLREVYWWNSIKKGIDEFVAKCPNCQQVKVKHQRLGGMTQNIELPKWKWEMINMDFITEFPRS
;
A
#
# COMPACT_ATOMS: atom_id res chain seq x y z
N MET A 1 1.12 -16.05 15.95
CA MET A 1 1.23 -15.03 14.87
C MET A 1 1.05 -15.66 13.50
N GLU A 2 1.71 -16.78 13.20
CA GLU A 2 1.59 -17.50 11.92
C GLU A 2 0.15 -17.80 11.51
N GLU A 3 -0.64 -18.43 12.39
CA GLU A 3 -2.05 -18.77 12.10
C GLU A 3 -2.91 -17.55 11.78
N ALA A 4 -2.74 -16.47 12.56
CA ALA A 4 -3.49 -15.23 12.38
C ALA A 4 -3.06 -14.44 11.12
N HIS A 5 -1.93 -14.79 10.50
CA HIS A 5 -1.40 -14.05 9.36
C HIS A 5 -1.42 -14.84 8.05
N SER A 6 -0.99 -16.09 8.10
CA SER A 6 -0.71 -16.95 6.96
C SER A 6 -1.74 -18.06 6.76
N SER A 7 -2.78 -18.16 7.60
CA SER A 7 -3.87 -19.08 7.32
C SER A 7 -4.57 -18.70 6.01
N ARG A 8 -5.16 -19.69 5.34
CA ARG A 8 -5.93 -19.45 4.11
C ARG A 8 -7.08 -18.45 4.32
N TYR A 9 -7.56 -18.33 5.56
CA TYR A 9 -8.68 -17.46 5.92
C TYR A 9 -8.25 -16.05 6.38
N SER A 10 -6.99 -15.84 6.76
CA SER A 10 -6.55 -14.54 7.31
C SER A 10 -6.24 -13.49 6.24
N ILE A 11 -5.98 -13.91 4.99
CA ILE A 11 -5.71 -13.03 3.83
C ILE A 11 -4.61 -11.99 4.14
N HIS A 12 -3.51 -12.44 4.76
CA HIS A 12 -2.34 -11.59 5.08
C HIS A 12 -2.72 -10.21 5.63
N PRO A 13 -3.37 -10.16 6.82
CA PRO A 13 -3.82 -8.94 7.44
C PRO A 13 -2.61 -8.07 7.79
N GLY A 14 -2.75 -6.75 7.62
CA GLY A 14 -1.74 -5.79 8.04
C GLY A 14 -1.68 -5.67 9.57
N SER A 15 -0.63 -5.03 10.08
CA SER A 15 -0.35 -4.99 11.52
C SER A 15 -1.49 -4.42 12.37
N THR A 16 -2.17 -3.38 11.88
CA THR A 16 -3.31 -2.78 12.59
C THR A 16 -4.47 -3.75 12.77
N LYS A 17 -4.83 -4.49 11.70
CA LYS A 17 -5.90 -5.48 11.76
C LYS A 17 -5.49 -6.63 12.68
N MET A 18 -4.29 -7.17 12.49
CA MET A 18 -3.76 -8.23 13.35
C MET A 18 -3.74 -7.85 14.83
N TYR A 19 -3.31 -6.63 15.16
CA TYR A 19 -3.32 -6.15 16.54
C TYR A 19 -4.73 -6.06 17.11
N ARG A 20 -5.69 -5.56 16.33
CA ARG A 20 -7.08 -5.47 16.78
C ARG A 20 -7.70 -6.84 17.03
N ASP A 21 -7.43 -7.81 16.16
CA ASP A 21 -8.01 -9.15 16.26
C ASP A 21 -7.36 -9.95 17.40
N LEU A 22 -6.03 -9.84 17.57
CA LEU A 22 -5.31 -10.61 18.60
C LEU A 22 -5.47 -10.05 20.02
N ARG A 23 -5.62 -8.72 20.19
CA ARG A 23 -5.74 -8.11 21.53
C ARG A 23 -7.02 -8.48 22.27
N GLU A 24 -8.03 -9.03 21.57
CA GLU A 24 -9.31 -9.44 22.16
C GLU A 24 -9.16 -10.72 22.99
N VAL A 25 -8.21 -11.59 22.63
CA VAL A 25 -8.04 -12.92 23.23
C VAL A 25 -6.68 -13.07 23.90
N TYR A 26 -5.68 -12.30 23.46
CA TYR A 26 -4.31 -12.42 23.94
C TYR A 26 -3.73 -11.09 24.41
N TRP A 27 -2.93 -11.15 25.47
CA TRP A 27 -2.22 -10.00 26.00
C TRP A 27 -0.82 -10.40 26.50
N TRP A 28 0.19 -9.63 26.11
CA TRP A 28 1.53 -9.65 26.65
C TRP A 28 2.24 -8.32 26.39
N ASN A 29 3.36 -8.08 27.08
CA ASN A 29 4.12 -6.85 26.92
C ASN A 29 4.59 -6.68 25.47
N SER A 30 4.36 -5.50 24.89
CA SER A 30 4.82 -5.15 23.54
C SER A 30 4.25 -6.04 22.42
N ILE A 31 3.07 -6.64 22.61
CA ILE A 31 2.36 -7.42 21.57
C ILE A 31 2.26 -6.66 20.23
N LYS A 32 1.98 -5.36 20.28
CA LYS A 32 1.88 -4.52 19.08
C LYS A 32 3.21 -4.49 18.30
N LYS A 33 4.33 -4.29 18.99
CA LYS A 33 5.67 -4.28 18.38
C LYS A 33 6.01 -5.63 17.75
N GLY A 34 5.70 -6.73 18.45
CA GLY A 34 5.91 -8.07 17.90
C GLY A 34 5.09 -8.32 16.62
N ILE A 35 3.84 -7.86 16.59
CA ILE A 35 2.99 -7.95 15.39
C ILE A 35 3.56 -7.10 14.25
N ASP A 36 3.98 -5.86 14.53
CA ASP A 36 4.57 -4.97 13.53
C ASP A 36 5.83 -5.61 12.91
N GLU A 37 6.73 -6.16 13.72
CA GLU A 37 7.94 -6.85 13.26
C GLU A 37 7.64 -8.11 12.46
N PHE A 38 6.63 -8.87 12.86
CA PHE A 38 6.23 -10.09 12.17
C PHE A 38 5.65 -9.79 10.78
N VAL A 39 4.70 -8.86 10.69
CA VAL A 39 4.08 -8.45 9.41
C VAL A 39 5.11 -7.78 8.51
N ALA A 40 6.04 -6.99 9.06
CA ALA A 40 7.09 -6.34 8.29
C ALA A 40 8.04 -7.34 7.61
N LYS A 41 8.19 -8.58 8.13
CA LYS A 41 9.02 -9.63 7.52
C LYS A 41 8.29 -10.46 6.46
N CYS A 42 6.98 -10.28 6.27
CA CYS A 42 6.20 -11.07 5.31
C CYS A 42 6.43 -10.58 3.85
N PRO A 43 6.97 -11.41 2.94
CA PRO A 43 7.23 -11.01 1.56
C PRO A 43 5.97 -10.63 0.79
N ASN A 44 4.87 -11.36 1.00
CA ASN A 44 3.58 -11.07 0.36
C ASN A 44 3.04 -9.71 0.79
N CYS A 45 3.14 -9.38 2.08
CA CYS A 45 2.72 -8.06 2.57
C CYS A 45 3.62 -6.95 2.03
N GLN A 46 4.93 -7.15 1.95
CA GLN A 46 5.86 -6.15 1.40
C GLN A 46 5.57 -5.84 -0.07
N GLN A 47 5.19 -6.83 -0.87
CA GLN A 47 4.93 -6.67 -2.29
C GLN A 47 3.55 -6.10 -2.60
N VAL A 48 2.52 -6.57 -1.87
CA VAL A 48 1.12 -6.26 -2.20
C VAL A 48 0.60 -5.04 -1.44
N LYS A 49 1.13 -4.75 -0.24
CA LYS A 49 0.64 -3.60 0.54
C LYS A 49 1.25 -2.31 0.00
N VAL A 50 0.38 -1.47 -0.55
CA VAL A 50 0.75 -0.13 -1.01
C VAL A 50 1.20 0.71 0.19
N LYS A 51 2.31 1.44 0.03
CA LYS A 51 2.67 2.51 0.97
C LYS A 51 1.65 3.62 0.82
N HIS A 52 0.77 3.79 1.82
CA HIS A 52 -0.18 4.91 1.87
C HIS A 52 0.45 6.23 2.30
N GLN A 53 1.79 6.33 2.29
CA GLN A 53 2.46 7.60 2.49
C GLN A 53 2.38 8.40 1.19
N ARG A 54 2.04 9.68 1.29
CA ARG A 54 2.22 10.61 0.18
C ARG A 54 3.69 10.53 -0.24
N LEU A 55 3.95 10.36 -1.53
CA LEU A 55 5.29 10.48 -2.08
C LEU A 55 5.82 11.85 -1.62
N GLY A 56 6.90 11.87 -0.83
CA GLY A 56 7.50 13.09 -0.29
C GLY A 56 8.20 13.95 -1.33
N GLY A 57 7.87 13.76 -2.62
CA GLY A 57 8.42 14.55 -3.70
C GLY A 57 7.77 15.93 -3.75
N MET A 58 8.58 16.95 -3.98
CA MET A 58 8.09 18.25 -4.41
C MET A 58 7.38 18.04 -5.75
N THR A 59 6.10 18.38 -5.84
CA THR A 59 5.41 18.42 -7.14
C THR A 59 6.22 19.35 -8.04
N GLN A 60 6.79 18.81 -9.12
CA GLN A 60 7.44 19.67 -10.11
C GLN A 60 6.36 20.54 -10.72
N ASN A 61 6.48 21.85 -10.55
CA ASN A 61 5.59 22.79 -11.18
C ASN A 61 5.98 22.86 -12.65
N ILE A 62 5.10 22.41 -13.53
CA ILE A 62 5.32 22.55 -14.98
C ILE A 62 5.11 24.03 -15.30
N GLU A 63 6.11 24.68 -15.89
CA GLU A 63 5.98 26.06 -16.31
C GLU A 63 4.83 26.21 -17.31
N LEU A 64 3.96 27.20 -17.07
CA LEU A 64 2.85 27.48 -17.99
C LEU A 64 3.43 27.95 -19.33
N PRO A 65 3.01 27.37 -20.47
CA PRO A 65 3.40 27.87 -21.77
C PRO A 65 2.93 29.32 -21.93
N LYS A 66 3.81 30.18 -22.45
CA LYS A 66 3.56 31.60 -22.68
C LYS A 66 2.80 31.84 -23.97
N TRP A 67 2.90 30.92 -24.94
CA TRP A 67 2.30 31.05 -26.26
C TRP A 67 1.52 29.80 -26.68
N LYS A 68 0.59 29.99 -27.62
CA LYS A 68 -0.15 28.89 -28.23
C LYS A 68 0.84 27.94 -28.92
N TRP A 69 0.64 26.63 -28.75
CA TRP A 69 1.44 25.56 -29.36
C TRP A 69 2.88 25.40 -28.84
N GLU A 70 3.26 26.09 -27.77
CA GLU A 70 4.58 25.91 -27.13
C GLU A 70 4.71 24.56 -26.41
N MET A 71 3.58 23.99 -25.96
CA MET A 71 3.53 22.69 -25.29
C MET A 71 2.32 21.89 -25.81
N ILE A 72 2.58 20.65 -26.21
CA ILE A 72 1.54 19.69 -26.63
C ILE A 72 1.75 18.42 -25.80
N ASN A 73 0.77 18.07 -24.99
CA ASN A 73 0.73 16.80 -24.27
C ASN A 73 -0.12 15.81 -25.08
N MET A 74 0.37 14.59 -25.25
CA MET A 74 -0.31 13.52 -25.97
C MET A 74 -0.36 12.28 -25.09
N ASP A 75 -1.50 11.59 -25.11
CA ASP A 75 -1.71 10.32 -24.42
C ASP A 75 -2.44 9.35 -25.35
N PHE A 76 -2.31 8.05 -25.12
CA PHE A 76 -2.90 7.00 -25.94
C PHE A 76 -4.06 6.32 -25.18
N ILE A 77 -5.18 6.17 -25.87
CA ILE A 77 -6.28 5.31 -25.42
C ILE A 77 -6.15 3.99 -26.19
N THR A 78 -5.96 2.88 -25.49
CA THR A 78 -5.66 1.58 -26.11
C THR A 78 -6.84 0.62 -26.12
N GLU A 79 -7.86 0.83 -25.27
CA GLU A 79 -9.01 -0.06 -25.11
C GLU A 79 -10.25 0.43 -25.86
N PHE A 80 -10.27 0.24 -27.18
CA PHE A 80 -11.47 0.51 -28.00
C PHE A 80 -12.26 -0.78 -28.31
N PRO A 81 -13.59 -0.70 -28.51
CA PRO A 81 -14.39 -1.84 -28.93
C PRO A 81 -13.88 -2.41 -30.26
N ARG A 82 -13.92 -3.74 -30.40
CA ARG A 82 -13.67 -4.38 -31.70
C ARG A 82 -14.93 -4.21 -32.57
N SER A 83 -14.74 -3.73 -33.80
CA SER A 83 -15.77 -3.55 -34.83
C SER A 83 -16.39 -4.86 -35.28
#